data_AF-A0A8C2QXA3-F1
#
_entry.id   AF-A0A8C2QXA3-F1
#
_cell.length_a   1.000
_cell.length_b   1.000
_cell.length_c   1.000
_cell.angle_alpha   90.00
_cell.angle_beta   90.00
_cell.angle_gamma   90.00
#
_symmetry.space_group_name_H-M   'P 1'
#
loop_
_entity.id
_entity.type
_entity.pdbx_description
1 polymer ?
#
loop_
_entity_poly.entity_id
_entity_poly.type
_entity_poly.pdbx_seq_one_letter_code
_entity_poly.pdbx_strand_id
1 'polypeptide(L)'
;MSFRKALEQKLYGLQADVTISLDGVPFLMHDATLRRTTNVEEEFPELARRPASMLNWTILQKLNAGQWFLKTDPFWTASSLSPSDHREAQNQSICRLVELLELAKGNATLLLNLRDPPREHPYRSSFLNITLEALLHSGFPQHQVLWLPNRQRPFVQKVAPGFQQVSGSKEAAASLRRGHIQRLNLRYTQVSRQELRDYASWNLSVNLYTVNAPWLFSLLWCAGVPSVTSDNSHTLSQVPSPLWIMPPDEYCLMWVTADLISFTLIVGIFVLQKWHLGGIRSYNPEQIMLSAAVRRTSRDVSIMKEKLIFSEISDGMEVSDELSVCSDNSYDTYADSATAPVAPRGSGSRAKTLTDRSGR
;
A
#
# COMPACT_ATOMS: atom_id res chain seq x y z
N MET A 1 12.08 -15.02 5.27
CA MET A 1 12.03 -13.66 4.70
C MET A 1 10.81 -12.85 5.15
N SER A 2 9.59 -13.16 4.74
CA SER A 2 8.40 -12.27 4.91
C SER A 2 8.19 -11.75 6.34
N PHE A 3 8.16 -12.64 7.34
CA PHE A 3 8.02 -12.26 8.75
C PHE A 3 9.16 -11.34 9.23
N ARG A 4 10.41 -11.58 8.81
CA ARG A 4 11.55 -10.71 9.13
C ARG A 4 11.38 -9.31 8.54
N LYS A 5 10.95 -9.20 7.28
CA LYS A 5 10.65 -7.92 6.62
C LYS A 5 9.52 -7.15 7.30
N ALA A 6 8.51 -7.85 7.82
CA ALA A 6 7.43 -7.27 8.62
C ALA A 6 7.92 -6.76 10.00
N LEU A 7 8.86 -7.46 10.65
CA LEU A 7 9.51 -6.96 11.87
C LEU A 7 10.42 -5.75 11.62
N GLU A 8 11.14 -5.71 10.49
CA GLU A 8 11.94 -4.55 10.06
C GLU A 8 11.08 -3.30 9.83
N GLN A 9 9.84 -3.47 9.36
CA GLN A 9 8.82 -2.41 9.26
C GLN A 9 8.21 -1.99 10.61
N LYS A 10 8.61 -2.63 11.74
CA LYS A 10 8.10 -2.38 13.09
C LYS A 10 6.57 -2.48 13.20
N LEU A 11 5.97 -3.43 12.47
CA LEU A 11 4.52 -3.68 12.55
C LEU A 11 4.13 -4.18 13.94
N TYR A 12 2.95 -3.78 14.41
CA TYR A 12 2.41 -4.18 15.72
C TYR A 12 2.32 -5.70 15.93
N GLY A 13 2.04 -6.44 14.85
CA GLY A 13 1.90 -7.88 14.91
C GLY A 13 2.01 -8.57 13.55
N LEU A 14 2.22 -9.89 13.61
CA LEU A 14 2.26 -10.81 12.47
C LEU A 14 1.03 -11.72 12.54
N GLN A 15 0.42 -12.03 11.41
CA GLN A 15 -0.62 -13.05 11.30
C GLN A 15 -0.04 -14.33 10.70
N ALA A 16 -0.48 -15.49 11.21
CA ALA A 16 -0.11 -16.78 10.64
C ALA A 16 -1.25 -17.80 10.75
N ASP A 17 -1.39 -18.61 9.70
CA ASP A 17 -2.24 -19.79 9.67
C ASP A 17 -1.41 -21.05 9.97
N VAL A 18 -1.71 -21.68 11.10
CA VAL A 18 -1.03 -22.88 11.60
C VAL A 18 -1.83 -24.11 11.21
N THR A 19 -1.13 -25.15 10.75
CA THR A 19 -1.65 -26.51 10.64
C THR A 19 -0.61 -27.50 11.17
N ILE A 20 -0.86 -28.80 11.09
CA ILE A 20 0.01 -29.85 11.62
C ILE A 20 0.34 -30.85 10.52
N SER A 21 1.56 -31.40 10.49
CA SER A 21 1.95 -32.46 9.57
C SER A 21 1.46 -33.84 10.02
N LEU A 22 1.54 -34.82 9.13
CA LEU A 22 1.08 -36.20 9.38
C LEU A 22 1.86 -36.87 10.52
N ASP A 23 3.13 -36.50 10.70
CA ASP A 23 4.04 -36.89 11.77
C ASP A 23 4.02 -35.95 13.00
N GLY A 24 3.15 -34.93 13.02
CA GLY A 24 2.81 -34.18 14.24
C GLY A 24 3.53 -32.84 14.44
N VAL A 25 4.22 -32.31 13.42
CA VAL A 25 4.95 -31.04 13.50
C VAL A 25 4.02 -29.86 13.14
N PRO A 26 3.83 -28.85 14.01
CA PRO A 26 3.08 -27.64 13.66
C PRO A 26 3.86 -26.75 12.68
N PHE A 27 3.22 -26.36 11.57
CA PHE A 27 3.82 -25.55 10.51
C PHE A 27 2.85 -24.53 9.92
N LEU A 28 3.40 -23.56 9.20
CA LEU A 28 2.67 -22.42 8.67
C LEU A 28 2.23 -22.66 7.23
N MET A 29 0.92 -22.58 6.99
CA MET A 29 0.33 -22.70 5.67
C MET A 29 -1.10 -22.15 5.68
N HIS A 30 -1.46 -21.32 4.70
CA HIS A 30 -2.83 -20.80 4.52
C HIS A 30 -3.73 -21.77 3.71
N ASP A 31 -3.17 -22.46 2.72
CA ASP A 31 -3.94 -23.25 1.75
C ASP A 31 -4.12 -24.72 2.17
N ALA A 32 -5.21 -25.35 1.76
CA ALA A 32 -5.47 -26.75 2.07
C ALA A 32 -4.44 -27.70 1.42
N THR A 33 -3.94 -27.32 0.24
CA THR A 33 -2.89 -28.03 -0.51
C THR A 33 -1.71 -27.10 -0.75
N LEU A 34 -0.60 -27.65 -1.25
CA LEU A 34 0.67 -26.91 -1.40
C LEU A 34 0.84 -26.24 -2.77
N ARG A 35 -0.06 -26.53 -3.73
CA ARG A 35 0.06 -26.18 -5.17
C ARG A 35 0.30 -24.71 -5.47
N ARG A 36 -0.31 -23.80 -4.72
CA ARG A 36 -0.24 -22.35 -5.01
C ARG A 36 1.07 -21.73 -4.54
N THR A 37 1.66 -22.25 -3.46
CA THR A 37 2.73 -21.58 -2.73
C THR A 37 3.98 -22.44 -2.55
N THR A 38 4.12 -23.55 -3.27
CA THR A 38 5.34 -24.35 -3.32
C THR A 38 5.59 -25.00 -4.68
N ASN A 39 6.78 -25.56 -4.89
CA ASN A 39 7.14 -26.38 -6.05
C ASN A 39 6.66 -27.86 -5.97
N VAL A 40 5.60 -28.17 -5.20
CA VAL A 40 5.15 -29.57 -5.00
C VAL A 40 4.77 -30.28 -6.31
N GLU A 41 4.29 -29.56 -7.32
CA GLU A 41 3.95 -30.13 -8.63
C GLU A 41 5.19 -30.51 -9.46
N GLU A 42 6.36 -29.98 -9.11
CA GLU A 42 7.63 -30.24 -9.78
C GLU A 42 8.39 -31.37 -9.05
N GLU A 43 8.44 -31.33 -7.70
CA GLU A 43 9.15 -32.32 -6.86
C GLU A 43 8.37 -33.61 -6.59
N PHE A 44 7.05 -33.50 -6.31
CA PHE A 44 6.21 -34.62 -5.91
C PHE A 44 4.80 -34.53 -6.54
N PRO A 45 4.65 -34.70 -7.87
CA PRO A 45 3.39 -34.49 -8.59
C PRO A 45 2.19 -35.22 -7.98
N GLU A 46 2.39 -36.49 -7.57
CA GLU A 46 1.37 -37.36 -6.95
C GLU A 46 0.87 -36.84 -5.59
N LEU A 47 1.65 -36.01 -4.91
CA LEU A 47 1.32 -35.42 -3.62
C LEU A 47 0.69 -34.03 -3.74
N ALA A 48 0.79 -33.38 -4.90
CA ALA A 48 0.36 -31.99 -5.08
C ALA A 48 -1.12 -31.73 -4.74
N ARG A 49 -2.00 -32.70 -4.99
CA ARG A 49 -3.43 -32.62 -4.65
C ARG A 49 -3.77 -33.08 -3.23
N ARG A 50 -2.84 -33.69 -2.49
CA ARG A 50 -3.09 -34.10 -1.11
C ARG A 50 -3.15 -32.89 -0.18
N PRO A 51 -3.95 -32.96 0.91
CA PRO A 51 -3.92 -31.91 1.92
C PRO A 51 -2.51 -31.78 2.52
N ALA A 52 -2.05 -30.55 2.74
CA ALA A 52 -0.70 -30.27 3.25
C ALA A 52 -0.41 -30.98 4.58
N SER A 53 -1.42 -31.08 5.45
CA SER A 53 -1.36 -31.79 6.72
C SER A 53 -1.25 -33.31 6.59
N MET A 54 -1.63 -33.90 5.45
CA MET A 54 -1.53 -35.35 5.22
C MET A 54 -0.14 -35.76 4.67
N LEU A 55 0.87 -34.89 4.77
CA LEU A 55 2.26 -35.16 4.41
C LEU A 55 3.15 -35.09 5.67
N ASN A 56 4.20 -35.90 5.71
CA ASN A 56 5.22 -35.86 6.76
C ASN A 56 6.09 -34.60 6.63
N TRP A 57 6.60 -34.10 7.75
CA TRP A 57 7.51 -32.96 7.82
C TRP A 57 8.76 -33.18 6.95
N THR A 58 9.26 -34.42 6.88
CA THR A 58 10.41 -34.79 6.05
C THR A 58 10.22 -34.60 4.54
N ILE A 59 8.97 -34.51 4.08
CA ILE A 59 8.61 -34.12 2.70
C ILE A 59 8.41 -32.60 2.63
N LEU A 60 7.63 -32.03 3.57
CA LEU A 60 7.31 -30.60 3.60
C LEU A 60 8.57 -29.71 3.62
N GLN A 61 9.58 -30.08 4.41
CA GLN A 61 10.83 -29.30 4.53
C GLN A 61 11.71 -29.29 3.26
N LYS A 62 11.46 -30.20 2.31
CA LYS A 62 12.21 -30.24 1.03
C LYS A 62 11.63 -29.29 -0.01
N LEU A 63 10.39 -28.82 0.18
CA LEU A 63 9.70 -28.00 -0.78
C LEU A 63 10.19 -26.55 -0.72
N ASN A 64 10.45 -25.98 -1.89
CA ASN A 64 10.64 -24.56 -2.05
C ASN A 64 9.28 -23.86 -1.94
N ALA A 65 9.14 -22.92 -1.01
CA ALA A 65 7.95 -22.13 -0.74
C ALA A 65 8.09 -20.64 -1.12
N GLY A 66 9.12 -20.30 -1.91
CA GLY A 66 9.49 -18.92 -2.26
C GLY A 66 9.42 -18.60 -3.75
N GLN A 67 9.93 -19.49 -4.61
CA GLN A 67 10.04 -19.28 -6.06
C GLN A 67 8.70 -18.97 -6.74
N TRP A 68 7.59 -19.51 -6.23
CA TRP A 68 6.23 -19.21 -6.73
C TRP A 68 5.93 -17.70 -6.67
N PHE A 69 6.39 -17.00 -5.64
CA PHE A 69 6.12 -15.57 -5.43
C PHE A 69 6.72 -14.74 -6.57
N LEU A 70 7.94 -15.10 -7.01
CA LEU A 70 8.64 -14.43 -8.10
C LEU A 70 8.11 -14.85 -9.49
N LYS A 71 7.65 -16.10 -9.63
CA LYS A 71 7.10 -16.66 -10.88
C LYS A 71 5.69 -16.16 -11.18
N THR A 72 4.87 -15.98 -10.14
CA THR A 72 3.46 -15.53 -10.26
C THR A 72 3.30 -14.02 -10.06
N ASP A 73 4.23 -13.39 -9.32
CA ASP A 73 4.18 -11.98 -8.90
C ASP A 73 2.77 -11.50 -8.49
N PRO A 74 2.19 -12.10 -7.43
CA PRO A 74 0.76 -11.94 -7.10
C PRO A 74 0.34 -10.51 -6.72
N PHE A 75 1.31 -9.60 -6.54
CA PHE A 75 1.08 -8.19 -6.19
C PHE A 75 1.75 -7.21 -7.16
N TRP A 76 2.38 -7.68 -8.25
CA TRP A 76 3.18 -6.86 -9.18
C TRP A 76 4.32 -6.09 -8.49
N THR A 77 5.02 -6.77 -7.57
CA THR A 77 6.09 -6.22 -6.73
C THR A 77 7.43 -6.94 -6.87
N ALA A 78 7.51 -8.10 -7.55
CA ALA A 78 8.74 -8.88 -7.64
C ALA A 78 9.92 -8.12 -8.29
N SER A 79 9.63 -7.15 -9.17
CA SER A 79 10.59 -6.24 -9.80
C SER A 79 11.14 -5.16 -8.85
N SER A 80 10.47 -4.89 -7.74
CA SER A 80 10.90 -3.90 -6.73
C SER A 80 11.90 -4.46 -5.72
N LEU A 81 12.13 -5.77 -5.71
CA LEU A 81 13.05 -6.43 -4.78
C LEU A 81 14.52 -6.12 -5.13
N SER A 82 15.32 -5.85 -4.09
CA SER A 82 16.77 -5.77 -4.24
C SER A 82 17.35 -7.11 -4.74
N PRO A 83 18.51 -7.14 -5.43
CA PRO A 83 19.10 -8.40 -5.92
C PRO A 83 19.38 -9.44 -4.81
N SER A 84 19.64 -8.99 -3.59
CA SER A 84 19.74 -9.84 -2.39
C SER A 84 18.38 -10.37 -1.94
N ASP A 85 17.37 -9.50 -1.84
CA ASP A 85 16.01 -9.87 -1.44
C ASP A 85 15.36 -10.81 -2.46
N HIS A 86 15.63 -10.64 -3.76
CA HIS A 86 15.16 -11.52 -4.81
C HIS A 86 15.76 -12.94 -4.67
N ARG A 87 17.07 -13.06 -4.39
CA ARG A 87 17.73 -14.35 -4.12
C ARG A 87 17.21 -15.02 -2.85
N GLU A 88 16.97 -14.27 -1.78
CA GLU A 88 16.37 -14.81 -0.55
C GLU A 88 14.93 -15.26 -0.80
N ALA A 89 14.11 -14.43 -1.45
CA ALA A 89 12.72 -14.73 -1.78
C ALA A 89 12.59 -15.99 -2.64
N GLN A 90 13.51 -16.22 -3.58
CA GLN A 90 13.52 -17.40 -4.42
C GLN A 90 13.75 -18.69 -3.60
N ASN A 91 14.58 -18.64 -2.55
CA ASN A 91 15.00 -19.81 -1.79
C ASN A 91 14.44 -19.80 -0.35
N GLN A 92 13.12 -19.92 -0.23
CA GLN A 92 12.43 -20.07 1.05
C GLN A 92 11.91 -21.51 1.22
N SER A 93 11.92 -22.00 2.46
CA SER A 93 11.27 -23.25 2.86
C SER A 93 9.90 -23.00 3.51
N ILE A 94 9.10 -24.06 3.69
CA ILE A 94 7.93 -24.01 4.58
C ILE A 94 8.43 -23.77 6.02
N CYS A 95 7.84 -22.81 6.72
CA CYS A 95 8.24 -22.42 8.07
C CYS A 95 7.49 -23.26 9.13
N ARG A 96 8.23 -23.77 10.13
CA ARG A 96 7.65 -24.39 11.34
C ARG A 96 7.10 -23.30 12.26
N LEU A 97 6.12 -23.66 13.10
CA LEU A 97 5.60 -22.73 14.10
C LEU A 97 6.72 -22.21 15.02
N VAL A 98 7.58 -23.10 15.53
CA VAL A 98 8.71 -22.73 16.42
C VAL A 98 9.66 -21.71 15.78
N GLU A 99 9.91 -21.79 14.47
CA GLU A 99 10.78 -20.84 13.78
C GLU A 99 10.18 -19.43 13.74
N LEU A 100 8.85 -19.30 13.60
CA LEU A 100 8.15 -18.02 13.72
C LEU A 100 8.15 -17.51 15.16
N LEU A 101 7.94 -18.39 16.15
CA LEU A 101 7.94 -18.00 17.56
C LEU A 101 9.29 -17.43 17.97
N GLU A 102 10.38 -18.11 17.61
CA GLU A 102 11.74 -17.68 17.91
C GLU A 102 12.10 -16.36 17.21
N LEU A 103 11.63 -16.15 15.97
CA LEU A 103 11.83 -14.91 15.22
C LEU A 103 11.03 -13.72 15.79
N ALA A 104 9.79 -13.94 16.22
CA ALA A 104 8.88 -12.90 16.68
C ALA A 104 9.03 -12.56 18.18
N LYS A 105 9.72 -13.41 18.96
CA LYS A 105 9.81 -13.34 20.42
C LYS A 105 10.29 -11.97 20.91
N GLY A 106 9.41 -11.25 21.61
CA GLY A 106 9.71 -9.91 22.14
C GLY A 106 9.62 -8.76 21.11
N ASN A 107 9.45 -9.08 19.82
CA ASN A 107 9.44 -8.09 18.74
C ASN A 107 8.02 -7.72 18.27
N ALA A 108 7.06 -8.66 18.28
CA ALA A 108 5.72 -8.43 17.74
C ALA A 108 4.64 -9.30 18.41
N THR A 109 3.39 -8.84 18.31
CA THR A 109 2.19 -9.62 18.66
C THR A 109 1.92 -10.68 17.57
N LEU A 110 1.47 -11.89 17.93
CA LEU A 110 1.13 -12.94 16.98
C LEU A 110 -0.37 -13.22 16.92
N LEU A 111 -1.00 -13.01 15.76
CA LEU A 111 -2.36 -13.43 15.45
C LEU A 111 -2.35 -14.82 14.83
N LEU A 112 -2.69 -15.82 15.66
CA LEU A 112 -2.65 -17.22 15.25
C LEU A 112 -4.05 -17.72 14.92
N ASN A 113 -4.24 -18.15 13.67
CA ASN A 113 -5.37 -18.96 13.24
C ASN A 113 -4.92 -20.42 13.14
N LEU A 114 -5.76 -21.37 13.55
CA LEU A 114 -5.46 -22.80 13.42
C LEU A 114 -6.44 -23.43 12.43
N ARG A 115 -5.91 -24.09 11.40
CA ARG A 115 -6.71 -24.81 10.41
C ARG A 115 -6.84 -26.28 10.78
N ASP A 116 -8.09 -26.72 10.85
CA ASP A 116 -8.45 -28.10 11.13
C ASP A 116 -7.86 -29.06 10.09
N PRO A 117 -7.11 -30.10 10.50
CA PRO A 117 -6.69 -31.15 9.58
C PRO A 117 -7.90 -32.04 9.16
N PRO A 118 -7.76 -32.83 8.08
CA PRO A 118 -8.80 -33.76 7.60
C PRO A 118 -9.27 -34.77 8.65
N ARG A 119 -10.45 -35.36 8.44
CA ARG A 119 -11.08 -36.26 9.42
C ARG A 119 -10.24 -37.51 9.69
N GLU A 120 -9.50 -37.99 8.70
CA GLU A 120 -8.64 -39.18 8.76
C GLU A 120 -7.27 -38.90 9.40
N HIS A 121 -6.97 -37.64 9.73
CA HIS A 121 -5.65 -37.26 10.25
C HIS A 121 -5.43 -37.78 11.68
N PRO A 122 -4.29 -38.41 12.01
CA PRO A 122 -4.06 -39.04 13.32
C PRO A 122 -4.19 -38.05 14.48
N TYR A 123 -3.68 -36.82 14.30
CA TYR A 123 -3.76 -35.75 15.30
C TYR A 123 -5.06 -34.92 15.24
N ARG A 124 -6.14 -35.38 14.59
CA ARG A 124 -7.37 -34.60 14.36
C ARG A 124 -8.00 -34.02 15.63
N SER A 125 -7.91 -34.76 16.74
CA SER A 125 -8.42 -34.39 18.07
C SER A 125 -7.41 -33.64 18.94
N SER A 126 -6.10 -33.82 18.69
CA SER A 126 -5.01 -33.38 19.57
C SER A 126 -4.15 -32.25 19.01
N PHE A 127 -4.24 -31.91 17.71
CA PHE A 127 -3.41 -30.88 17.07
C PHE A 127 -3.46 -29.51 17.77
N LEU A 128 -4.61 -29.14 18.35
CA LEU A 128 -4.77 -27.91 19.12
C LEU A 128 -3.90 -27.94 20.37
N ASN A 129 -3.89 -29.06 21.09
CA ASN A 129 -3.05 -29.25 22.27
C ASN A 129 -1.56 -29.27 21.91
N ILE A 130 -1.17 -29.98 20.85
CA ILE A 130 0.22 -29.99 20.34
C ILE A 130 0.68 -28.57 19.95
N THR A 131 -0.19 -27.80 19.30
CA THR A 131 0.09 -26.40 18.95
C THR A 131 0.22 -25.50 20.19
N LEU A 132 -0.63 -25.71 21.20
CA LEU A 132 -0.61 -24.99 22.47
C LEU A 132 0.66 -25.32 23.29
N GLU A 133 1.04 -26.59 23.36
CA GLU A 133 2.28 -27.04 24.00
C GLU A 133 3.50 -26.46 23.31
N ALA A 134 3.56 -26.44 21.97
CA ALA A 134 4.65 -25.81 21.23
C ALA A 134 4.78 -24.30 21.53
N LEU A 135 3.65 -23.58 21.68
CA LEU A 135 3.63 -22.17 22.07
C LEU A 135 4.11 -21.92 23.50
N LEU A 136 3.77 -22.82 24.43
CA LEU A 136 4.17 -22.70 25.83
C LEU A 136 5.64 -23.08 26.03
N HIS A 137 6.11 -24.13 25.35
CA HIS A 137 7.49 -24.61 25.44
C HIS A 137 8.51 -23.67 24.78
N SER A 138 8.15 -22.90 23.74
CA SER A 138 9.05 -21.86 23.20
C SER A 138 9.28 -20.69 24.17
N GLY A 139 8.46 -20.57 25.22
CA GLY A 139 8.47 -19.44 26.14
C GLY A 139 8.14 -18.11 25.46
N PHE A 140 7.35 -18.14 24.38
CA PHE A 140 6.84 -16.92 23.75
C PHE A 140 5.90 -16.18 24.73
N PRO A 141 5.96 -14.83 24.86
CA PRO A 141 5.14 -14.12 25.86
C PRO A 141 3.64 -14.32 25.62
N GLN A 142 2.95 -14.96 26.57
CA GLN A 142 1.53 -15.33 26.41
C GLN A 142 0.64 -14.12 26.05
N HIS A 143 0.91 -12.95 26.65
CA HIS A 143 0.18 -11.71 26.41
C HIS A 143 0.41 -11.10 25.01
N GLN A 144 1.36 -11.63 24.22
CA GLN A 144 1.57 -11.28 22.82
C GLN A 144 0.87 -12.27 21.86
N VAL A 145 0.16 -13.29 22.36
CA VAL A 145 -0.58 -14.25 21.53
C VAL A 145 -2.05 -13.84 21.43
N LEU A 146 -2.50 -13.52 20.22
CA LEU A 146 -3.91 -13.36 19.86
C LEU A 146 -4.44 -14.70 19.37
N TRP A 147 -5.25 -15.36 20.19
CA TRP A 147 -5.76 -16.70 19.91
C TRP A 147 -7.13 -16.62 19.23
N LEU A 148 -7.14 -16.85 17.91
CA LEU A 148 -8.36 -16.81 17.09
C LEU A 148 -9.29 -18.05 17.23
N PRO A 149 -8.79 -19.29 17.45
CA PRO A 149 -9.65 -20.48 17.43
C PRO A 149 -10.77 -20.46 18.47
N ASN A 150 -12.01 -20.63 18.00
CA ASN A 150 -13.20 -20.77 18.85
C ASN A 150 -13.25 -22.11 19.62
N ARG A 151 -12.59 -23.18 19.12
CA ARG A 151 -12.64 -24.51 19.75
C ARG A 151 -11.87 -24.51 21.07
N GLN A 152 -12.43 -25.19 22.08
CA GLN A 152 -11.78 -25.44 23.38
C GLN A 152 -11.31 -24.18 24.12
N ARG A 153 -11.90 -23.00 23.84
CA ARG A 153 -11.55 -21.73 24.54
C ARG A 153 -11.48 -21.85 26.08
N PRO A 154 -12.43 -22.49 26.79
CA PRO A 154 -12.34 -22.62 28.25
C PRO A 154 -11.11 -23.43 28.72
N PHE A 155 -10.67 -24.39 27.91
CA PHE A 155 -9.43 -25.15 28.17
C PHE A 155 -8.19 -24.28 27.89
N VAL A 156 -8.14 -23.58 26.75
CA VAL A 156 -7.03 -22.67 26.43
C VAL A 156 -6.91 -21.54 27.46
N GLN A 157 -8.01 -20.93 27.89
CA GLN A 157 -8.04 -19.92 28.96
C GLN A 157 -7.51 -20.46 30.30
N LYS A 158 -7.74 -21.75 30.61
CA LYS A 158 -7.25 -22.39 31.83
C LYS A 158 -5.75 -22.70 31.78
N VAL A 159 -5.25 -23.14 30.62
CA VAL A 159 -3.86 -23.60 30.44
C VAL A 159 -2.91 -22.44 30.08
N ALA A 160 -3.38 -21.48 29.29
CA ALA A 160 -2.64 -20.29 28.84
C ALA A 160 -3.46 -19.02 29.11
N PRO A 161 -3.67 -18.63 30.39
CA PRO A 161 -4.52 -17.49 30.76
C PRO A 161 -4.02 -16.14 30.22
N GLY A 162 -2.74 -16.03 29.83
CA GLY A 162 -2.23 -14.82 29.18
C GLY A 162 -2.64 -14.67 27.71
N PHE A 163 -3.15 -15.71 27.05
CA PHE A 163 -3.55 -15.64 25.64
C PHE A 163 -4.79 -14.76 25.46
N GLN A 164 -4.66 -13.75 24.59
CA GLN A 164 -5.73 -12.80 24.31
C GLN A 164 -6.71 -13.43 23.32
N GLN A 165 -7.88 -13.84 23.83
CA GLN A 165 -8.91 -14.49 23.02
C GLN A 165 -9.52 -13.50 22.02
N VAL A 166 -9.56 -13.88 20.75
CA VAL A 166 -10.10 -13.07 19.64
C VAL A 166 -11.19 -13.85 18.92
N SER A 167 -12.37 -13.27 18.69
CA SER A 167 -13.39 -13.94 17.86
C SER A 167 -13.17 -13.68 16.37
N GLY A 168 -13.07 -14.76 15.59
CA GLY A 168 -13.07 -14.73 14.12
C GLY A 168 -14.48 -14.69 13.50
N SER A 169 -15.52 -14.66 14.32
CA SER A 169 -16.93 -14.67 13.91
C SER A 169 -17.65 -13.42 14.41
N LYS A 170 -18.54 -12.86 13.57
CA LYS A 170 -19.38 -11.74 13.98
C LYS A 170 -20.40 -12.21 15.02
N GLU A 171 -20.36 -11.61 16.20
CA GLU A 171 -21.19 -11.97 17.36
C GLU A 171 -21.65 -10.71 18.08
N ALA A 172 -22.85 -10.73 18.67
CA ALA A 172 -23.32 -9.61 19.48
C ALA A 172 -22.39 -9.35 20.68
N ALA A 173 -22.18 -8.07 21.05
CA ALA A 173 -21.28 -7.68 22.14
C ALA A 173 -21.57 -8.39 23.48
N ALA A 174 -22.84 -8.66 23.78
CA ALA A 174 -23.25 -9.42 24.97
C ALA A 174 -22.88 -10.93 24.92
N SER A 175 -22.66 -11.52 23.73
CA SER A 175 -22.06 -12.85 23.59
C SER A 175 -20.58 -12.81 23.95
N LEU A 176 -19.84 -11.89 23.32
CA LEU A 176 -18.41 -11.72 23.48
C LEU A 176 -18.02 -11.42 24.92
N ARG A 177 -18.76 -10.53 25.60
CA ARG A 177 -18.56 -10.22 27.02
C ARG A 177 -18.75 -11.44 27.93
N ARG A 178 -19.76 -12.29 27.69
CA ARG A 178 -19.95 -13.55 28.44
C ARG A 178 -18.80 -14.55 28.18
N GLY A 179 -18.26 -14.55 26.97
CA GLY A 179 -17.08 -15.34 26.60
C GLY A 179 -15.74 -14.80 27.12
N HIS A 180 -15.71 -13.65 27.81
CA HIS A 180 -14.51 -12.90 28.17
C HIS A 180 -13.63 -12.53 26.95
N ILE A 181 -14.26 -12.31 25.80
CA ILE A 181 -13.62 -11.92 24.55
C ILE A 181 -13.68 -10.39 24.42
N GLN A 182 -12.52 -9.76 24.33
CA GLN A 182 -12.39 -8.30 24.20
C GLN A 182 -12.07 -7.85 22.77
N ARG A 183 -11.81 -8.80 21.85
CA ARG A 183 -11.31 -8.50 20.51
C ARG A 183 -11.97 -9.33 19.44
N LEU A 184 -12.14 -8.73 18.27
CA LEU A 184 -12.67 -9.38 17.08
C LEU A 184 -11.66 -9.25 15.94
N ASN A 185 -11.61 -10.25 15.06
CA ASN A 185 -10.87 -10.21 13.81
C ASN A 185 -11.83 -10.62 12.70
N LEU A 186 -12.33 -9.63 11.94
CA LEU A 186 -13.44 -9.83 11.00
C LEU A 186 -13.08 -9.35 9.58
N ARG A 187 -13.74 -9.91 8.57
CA ARG A 187 -13.61 -9.37 7.22
C ARG A 187 -14.30 -8.00 7.15
N TYR A 188 -13.66 -7.00 6.56
CA TYR A 188 -14.21 -5.63 6.51
C TYR A 188 -15.61 -5.54 5.87
N THR A 189 -15.97 -6.45 4.96
CA THR A 189 -17.30 -6.51 4.33
C THR A 189 -18.41 -7.06 5.23
N GLN A 190 -18.10 -7.60 6.41
CA GLN A 190 -19.07 -8.21 7.31
C GLN A 190 -19.63 -7.24 8.35
N VAL A 191 -19.05 -6.04 8.50
CA VAL A 191 -19.30 -5.12 9.61
C VAL A 191 -19.70 -3.75 9.08
N SER A 192 -20.84 -3.25 9.56
CA SER A 192 -21.33 -1.90 9.26
C SER A 192 -20.73 -0.84 10.19
N ARG A 193 -20.82 0.44 9.79
CA ARG A 193 -20.38 1.58 10.62
C ARG A 193 -21.13 1.65 11.96
N GLN A 194 -22.39 1.21 12.01
CA GLN A 194 -23.15 1.18 13.26
C GLN A 194 -22.62 0.06 14.18
N GLU A 195 -22.42 -1.15 13.66
CA GLU A 195 -21.84 -2.25 14.45
C GLU A 195 -20.44 -1.91 14.98
N LEU A 196 -19.61 -1.18 14.22
CA LEU A 196 -18.30 -0.70 14.71
C LEU A 196 -18.45 0.25 15.91
N ARG A 197 -19.42 1.18 15.88
CA ARG A 197 -19.74 2.07 17.01
C ARG A 197 -20.27 1.28 18.21
N ASP A 198 -21.13 0.29 17.95
CA ASP A 198 -21.68 -0.57 18.98
C ASP A 198 -20.54 -1.36 19.67
N TYR A 199 -19.64 -2.00 18.92
CA TYR A 199 -18.46 -2.67 19.47
C TYR A 199 -17.56 -1.72 20.28
N ALA A 200 -17.29 -0.51 19.77
CA ALA A 200 -16.51 0.49 20.48
C ALA A 200 -17.16 0.91 21.82
N SER A 201 -18.49 1.07 21.86
CA SER A 201 -19.22 1.40 23.09
C SER A 201 -19.18 0.30 24.17
N TRP A 202 -18.83 -0.93 23.80
CA TRP A 202 -18.62 -2.06 24.71
C TRP A 202 -17.13 -2.32 25.02
N ASN A 203 -16.24 -1.37 24.68
CA ASN A 203 -14.77 -1.50 24.79
C ASN A 203 -14.20 -2.73 24.05
N LEU A 204 -14.79 -3.10 22.91
CA LEU A 204 -14.32 -4.20 22.08
C LEU A 204 -13.43 -3.68 20.96
N SER A 205 -12.20 -4.21 20.85
CA SER A 205 -11.26 -3.83 19.79
C SER A 205 -11.48 -4.68 18.54
N VAL A 206 -11.74 -4.03 17.40
CA VAL A 206 -11.99 -4.71 16.12
C VAL A 206 -10.77 -4.59 15.21
N ASN A 207 -10.22 -5.73 14.79
CA ASN A 207 -9.28 -5.83 13.69
C ASN A 207 -10.02 -6.19 12.40
N LEU A 208 -9.76 -5.49 11.30
CA LEU A 208 -10.37 -5.78 9.99
C LEU A 208 -9.36 -6.26 8.94
N TYR A 209 -9.74 -7.28 8.16
CA TYR A 209 -8.87 -7.89 7.17
C TYR A 209 -9.60 -8.25 5.85
N THR A 210 -8.91 -8.46 4.73
CA THR A 210 -7.52 -8.01 4.45
C THR A 210 -7.61 -6.67 3.72
N VAL A 211 -6.90 -5.66 4.19
CA VAL A 211 -7.00 -4.27 3.71
C VAL A 211 -5.69 -3.89 3.03
N ASN A 212 -5.66 -3.83 1.68
CA ASN A 212 -4.42 -3.59 0.92
C ASN A 212 -4.38 -2.25 0.17
N ALA A 213 -5.51 -1.53 0.12
CA ALA A 213 -5.65 -0.28 -0.63
C ALA A 213 -5.64 0.96 0.30
N PRO A 214 -4.85 2.01 0.00
CA PRO A 214 -4.80 3.23 0.83
C PRO A 214 -6.14 3.93 1.04
N TRP A 215 -7.02 3.92 0.04
CA TRP A 215 -8.36 4.50 0.14
C TRP A 215 -9.24 3.74 1.15
N LEU A 216 -9.18 2.40 1.15
CA LEU A 216 -9.94 1.58 2.08
C LEU A 216 -9.39 1.70 3.50
N PHE A 217 -8.07 1.73 3.65
CA PHE A 217 -7.41 2.01 4.92
C PHE A 217 -7.85 3.36 5.50
N SER A 218 -7.86 4.41 4.67
CA SER A 218 -8.34 5.75 5.06
C SER A 218 -9.81 5.75 5.49
N LEU A 219 -10.68 5.04 4.77
CA LEU A 219 -12.10 4.91 5.12
C LEU A 219 -12.29 4.21 6.48
N LEU A 220 -11.54 3.14 6.75
CA LEU A 220 -11.62 2.40 8.01
C LEU A 220 -11.01 3.19 9.18
N TRP A 221 -9.94 3.95 8.94
CA TRP A 221 -9.37 4.91 9.90
C TRP A 221 -10.41 5.97 10.29
N CYS A 222 -11.06 6.62 9.32
CA CYS A 222 -12.18 7.55 9.56
C CYS A 222 -13.42 6.89 10.19
N ALA A 223 -13.59 5.58 10.06
CA ALA A 223 -14.64 4.83 10.75
C ALA A 223 -14.30 4.50 12.23
N GLY A 224 -13.07 4.79 12.68
CA GLY A 224 -12.61 4.53 14.05
C GLY A 224 -12.18 3.08 14.30
N VAL A 225 -11.77 2.36 13.25
CA VAL A 225 -11.30 0.97 13.37
C VAL A 225 -9.91 0.93 14.04
N PRO A 226 -9.73 0.24 15.19
CA PRO A 226 -8.45 0.25 15.92
C PRO A 226 -7.25 -0.35 15.18
N SER A 227 -7.46 -1.39 14.36
CA SER A 227 -6.37 -2.03 13.62
C SER A 227 -6.84 -2.73 12.34
N VAL A 228 -5.90 -2.96 11.41
CA VAL A 228 -6.14 -3.74 10.19
C VAL A 228 -5.04 -4.77 9.96
N THR A 229 -5.37 -5.84 9.25
CA THR A 229 -4.37 -6.77 8.68
C THR A 229 -4.26 -6.54 7.17
N SER A 230 -3.03 -6.47 6.67
CA SER A 230 -2.69 -6.09 5.31
C SER A 230 -1.53 -6.92 4.78
N ASP A 231 -1.58 -7.29 3.50
CA ASP A 231 -0.41 -7.77 2.75
C ASP A 231 0.45 -6.60 2.27
N ASN A 232 -0.13 -5.40 2.19
CA ASN A 232 0.50 -4.17 1.68
C ASN A 232 0.90 -3.20 2.80
N SER A 233 1.41 -3.73 3.92
CA SER A 233 1.78 -2.96 5.11
C SER A 233 2.72 -1.80 4.81
N HIS A 234 3.68 -1.99 3.90
CA HIS A 234 4.70 -0.99 3.57
C HIS A 234 4.12 0.29 2.94
N THR A 235 3.09 0.17 2.08
CA THR A 235 2.41 1.34 1.51
C THR A 235 1.49 1.96 2.55
N LEU A 236 0.76 1.15 3.33
CA LEU A 236 -0.20 1.68 4.30
C LEU A 236 0.47 2.42 5.46
N SER A 237 1.66 1.99 5.91
CA SER A 237 2.45 2.68 6.93
C SER A 237 2.96 4.05 6.50
N GLN A 238 2.97 4.35 5.20
CA GLN A 238 3.40 5.63 4.65
C GLN A 238 2.25 6.63 4.49
N VAL A 239 0.99 6.25 4.77
CA VAL A 239 -0.18 7.14 4.70
C VAL A 239 -0.20 8.04 5.95
N PRO A 240 0.09 9.35 5.85
CA PRO A 240 0.27 10.21 7.04
C PRO A 240 -1.07 10.61 7.69
N SER A 241 -2.14 10.62 6.90
CA SER A 241 -3.50 10.97 7.30
C SER A 241 -4.50 10.29 6.34
N PRO A 242 -5.77 10.10 6.73
CA PRO A 242 -6.78 9.58 5.83
C PRO A 242 -6.85 10.38 4.52
N LEU A 243 -6.79 9.68 3.39
CA LEU A 243 -6.97 10.27 2.07
C LEU A 243 -8.39 10.82 1.92
N TRP A 244 -8.50 12.01 1.34
CA TRP A 244 -9.79 12.58 0.96
C TRP A 244 -10.32 11.85 -0.27
N ILE A 245 -11.53 11.30 -0.16
CA ILE A 245 -12.18 10.49 -1.20
C ILE A 245 -13.54 11.13 -1.47
N MET A 246 -13.80 11.46 -2.73
CA MET A 246 -15.05 12.02 -3.21
C MET A 246 -15.67 11.07 -4.26
N PRO A 247 -16.97 10.75 -4.19
CA PRO A 247 -17.66 10.01 -5.25
C PRO A 247 -17.55 10.71 -6.61
N PRO A 248 -17.48 9.98 -7.74
CA PRO A 248 -17.41 10.58 -9.07
C PRO A 248 -18.56 11.54 -9.38
N ASP A 249 -19.77 11.25 -8.88
CA ASP A 249 -20.95 12.08 -9.07
C ASP A 249 -20.85 13.42 -8.32
N GLU A 250 -20.36 13.40 -7.07
CA GLU A 250 -20.10 14.60 -6.27
C GLU A 250 -18.97 15.44 -6.88
N TYR A 251 -17.92 14.80 -7.39
CA TYR A 251 -16.82 15.45 -8.10
C TYR A 251 -17.32 16.13 -9.38
N CYS A 252 -18.14 15.44 -10.18
CA CYS A 252 -18.76 15.99 -11.38
C CYS A 252 -19.67 17.18 -11.04
N LEU A 253 -20.53 17.05 -10.04
CA LEU A 253 -21.40 18.13 -9.56
C LEU A 253 -20.60 19.36 -9.08
N MET A 254 -19.52 19.15 -8.35
CA MET A 254 -18.62 20.21 -7.88
C MET A 254 -18.01 20.98 -9.06
N TRP A 255 -17.53 20.30 -10.11
CA TRP A 255 -16.98 20.98 -11.29
C TRP A 255 -18.05 21.66 -12.14
N VAL A 256 -19.20 21.02 -12.38
CA VAL A 256 -20.32 21.64 -13.12
C VAL A 256 -20.84 22.90 -12.40
N THR A 257 -20.89 22.90 -11.06
CA THR A 257 -21.28 24.08 -10.28
C THR A 257 -20.20 25.16 -10.28
N ALA A 258 -18.91 24.79 -10.20
CA ALA A 258 -17.79 25.73 -10.34
C ALA A 258 -17.75 26.40 -11.72
N ASP A 259 -18.01 25.64 -12.80
CA ASP A 259 -18.09 26.15 -14.17
C ASP A 259 -19.29 27.11 -14.34
N LEU A 260 -20.46 26.75 -13.80
CA LEU A 260 -21.64 27.61 -13.84
C LEU A 260 -21.43 28.92 -13.07
N ILE A 261 -20.84 28.85 -11.88
CA ILE A 261 -20.47 30.05 -11.10
C ILE A 261 -19.48 30.90 -11.89
N SER A 262 -18.42 30.30 -12.44
CA SER A 262 -17.41 31.00 -13.25
C SER A 262 -18.01 31.68 -14.47
N PHE A 263 -18.92 31.00 -15.19
CA PHE A 263 -19.66 31.56 -16.31
C PHE A 263 -20.53 32.75 -15.89
N THR A 264 -21.29 32.64 -14.79
CA THR A 264 -22.11 33.75 -14.30
C THR A 264 -21.27 34.96 -13.85
N LEU A 265 -20.10 34.72 -13.23
CA LEU A 265 -19.16 35.78 -12.86
C LEU A 265 -18.57 36.47 -14.11
N ILE A 266 -18.16 35.72 -15.12
CA ILE A 266 -17.64 36.26 -16.39
C ILE A 266 -18.72 37.12 -17.08
N VAL A 267 -19.94 36.61 -17.21
CA VAL A 267 -21.07 37.37 -17.80
C VAL A 267 -21.38 38.62 -16.97
N GLY A 268 -21.37 38.51 -15.64
CA GLY A 268 -21.55 39.65 -14.73
C GLY A 268 -20.50 40.73 -14.92
N ILE A 269 -19.21 40.36 -15.03
CA ILE A 269 -18.10 41.29 -15.31
C ILE A 269 -18.29 41.95 -16.67
N PHE A 270 -18.63 41.21 -17.73
CA PHE A 270 -18.90 41.79 -19.04
C PHE A 270 -20.08 42.76 -19.05
N VAL A 271 -21.17 42.46 -18.33
CA VAL A 271 -22.32 43.36 -18.18
C VAL A 271 -21.93 44.62 -17.41
N LEU A 272 -21.20 44.49 -16.30
CA LEU A 272 -20.71 45.63 -15.50
C LEU A 272 -19.74 46.51 -16.31
N GLN A 273 -18.78 45.93 -17.03
CA GLN A 273 -17.89 46.66 -17.94
C GLN A 273 -18.67 47.39 -19.04
N LYS A 274 -19.64 46.71 -19.67
CA LYS A 274 -20.50 47.31 -20.70
C LYS A 274 -21.36 48.45 -20.15
N TRP A 275 -21.79 48.38 -18.89
CA TRP A 275 -22.54 49.46 -18.25
C TRP A 275 -21.63 50.63 -17.84
N HIS A 276 -20.43 50.36 -17.32
CA HIS A 276 -19.42 51.36 -16.99
C HIS A 276 -18.91 52.12 -18.23
N LEU A 277 -18.58 51.42 -19.32
CA LEU A 277 -18.25 52.07 -20.60
C LEU A 277 -19.49 52.69 -21.29
N GLY A 278 -20.68 52.14 -21.05
CA GLY A 278 -21.95 52.71 -21.50
C GLY A 278 -22.25 54.07 -20.89
N GLY A 279 -21.89 54.27 -19.62
CA GLY A 279 -21.98 55.56 -18.92
C GLY A 279 -21.05 56.66 -19.48
N ILE A 280 -20.06 56.30 -20.30
CA ILE A 280 -19.10 57.24 -20.92
C ILE A 280 -19.56 57.66 -22.33
N ARG A 281 -20.76 57.24 -22.80
CA ARG A 281 -21.34 57.69 -24.07
C ARG A 281 -22.03 59.07 -23.99
N SER A 282 -21.23 60.07 -23.63
CA SER A 282 -21.41 61.46 -24.10
C SER A 282 -20.10 62.03 -24.66
N TYR A 283 -19.29 61.17 -25.30
CA TYR A 283 -18.08 61.57 -26.00
C TYR A 283 -18.42 62.19 -27.36
N ASN A 284 -18.28 63.51 -27.46
CA ASN A 284 -18.60 64.29 -28.65
C ASN A 284 -17.43 64.22 -29.66
N PRO A 285 -17.60 63.65 -30.87
CA PRO A 285 -16.48 63.38 -31.79
C PRO A 285 -15.77 64.64 -32.30
N GLU A 286 -16.40 65.81 -32.22
CA GLU A 286 -15.84 67.08 -32.73
C GLU A 286 -14.65 67.61 -31.92
N GLN A 287 -14.55 67.31 -30.62
CA GLN A 287 -13.42 67.77 -29.79
C GLN A 287 -12.08 67.12 -30.18
N ILE A 288 -12.10 65.87 -30.65
CA ILE A 288 -10.87 65.16 -31.05
C ILE A 288 -10.33 65.74 -32.35
N MET A 289 -11.21 66.07 -33.32
CA MET A 289 -10.81 66.66 -34.59
C MET A 289 -10.11 68.01 -34.44
N LEU A 290 -10.55 68.84 -33.47
CA LEU A 290 -9.88 70.10 -33.13
C LEU A 290 -8.52 69.90 -32.44
N SER A 291 -8.37 68.87 -31.61
CA SER A 291 -7.07 68.53 -30.98
C SER A 291 -6.05 67.96 -31.96
N ALA A 292 -6.51 67.22 -32.98
CA ALA A 292 -5.65 66.65 -34.03
C ALA A 292 -5.22 67.69 -35.08
N ALA A 293 -6.04 68.71 -35.34
CA ALA A 293 -5.74 69.77 -36.30
C ALA A 293 -4.68 70.78 -35.80
N VAL A 294 -4.39 70.82 -34.48
CA VAL A 294 -3.46 71.78 -33.87
C VAL A 294 -2.28 71.09 -33.19
N ARG A 295 -1.49 70.34 -33.97
CA ARG A 295 -0.01 70.30 -33.81
C ARG A 295 0.69 69.86 -35.08
N ARG A 296 1.42 70.82 -35.66
CA ARG A 296 2.33 70.62 -36.80
C ARG A 296 3.69 70.11 -36.34
N THR A 297 4.44 69.59 -37.32
CA THR A 297 5.90 69.40 -37.39
C THR A 297 6.54 68.21 -36.67
N SER A 298 7.54 67.67 -37.37
CA SER A 298 8.19 66.38 -37.21
C SER A 298 9.46 66.43 -36.36
N ARG A 299 9.73 65.35 -35.61
CA ARG A 299 11.03 64.64 -35.66
C ARG A 299 10.91 63.23 -35.06
N ASP A 300 11.87 62.41 -35.45
CA ASP A 300 12.23 61.08 -34.91
C ASP A 300 11.21 59.93 -35.06
N VAL A 301 11.14 59.42 -36.30
CA VAL A 301 10.78 58.01 -36.59
C VAL A 301 12.04 57.24 -36.98
N SER A 302 12.90 56.99 -35.99
CA SER A 302 13.93 55.94 -35.97
C SER A 302 14.54 55.88 -34.56
N ILE A 303 15.33 54.84 -34.24
CA ILE A 303 16.00 54.64 -32.93
C ILE A 303 15.04 54.27 -31.77
N MET A 304 14.35 53.12 -31.89
CA MET A 304 13.99 52.32 -30.69
C MET A 304 13.94 50.81 -30.95
N LYS A 305 14.73 50.32 -31.93
CA LYS A 305 14.96 48.87 -32.16
C LYS A 305 16.29 48.34 -31.60
N GLU A 306 17.12 49.20 -31.01
CA GLU A 306 18.48 48.86 -30.52
C GLU A 306 18.63 49.09 -29.01
N LYS A 307 17.71 48.53 -28.22
CA LYS A 307 17.76 48.52 -26.74
C LYS A 307 17.53 47.12 -26.15
N LEU A 308 17.81 46.07 -26.93
CA LEU A 308 17.75 44.66 -26.52
C LEU A 308 19.08 43.91 -26.73
N ILE A 309 20.15 44.64 -27.00
CA ILE A 309 21.54 44.16 -27.09
C ILE A 309 22.37 45.24 -26.38
N PHE A 310 23.41 44.84 -25.63
CA PHE A 310 24.22 45.69 -24.74
C PHE A 310 23.56 46.14 -23.41
N SER A 311 23.26 45.17 -22.55
CA SER A 311 23.44 45.32 -21.09
C SER A 311 23.96 44.04 -20.41
N GLU A 312 24.42 43.08 -21.19
CA GLU A 312 25.31 42.00 -20.75
C GLU A 312 26.75 42.48 -21.04
N ILE A 313 27.70 42.18 -20.16
CA ILE A 313 29.07 42.72 -20.12
C ILE A 313 29.18 44.15 -19.55
N SER A 314 29.01 44.30 -18.23
CA SER A 314 29.93 44.99 -17.31
C SER A 314 29.34 44.95 -15.90
N ASP A 315 29.98 44.22 -14.99
CA ASP A 315 30.52 44.79 -13.75
C ASP A 315 31.08 43.67 -12.87
N GLY A 316 32.34 43.85 -12.47
CA GLY A 316 33.04 43.03 -11.49
C GLY A 316 34.16 43.86 -10.87
N MET A 317 34.52 43.54 -9.62
CA MET A 317 35.50 44.24 -8.76
C MET A 317 35.04 45.66 -8.31
N GLU A 318 35.18 46.10 -7.06
CA GLU A 318 35.76 45.48 -5.85
C GLU A 318 35.34 46.25 -4.56
N VAL A 319 35.20 45.55 -3.41
CA VAL A 319 35.62 45.93 -2.00
C VAL A 319 35.32 47.37 -1.49
N SER A 320 34.72 47.64 -0.30
CA SER A 320 34.42 46.87 0.94
C SER A 320 33.41 47.67 1.83
N ASP A 321 33.06 47.41 3.11
CA ASP A 321 33.44 46.41 4.14
C ASP A 321 32.31 46.26 5.22
N GLU A 322 32.55 45.43 6.26
CA GLU A 322 31.98 45.38 7.63
C GLU A 322 30.43 45.46 7.85
N LEU A 323 29.75 44.65 8.69
CA LEU A 323 30.18 43.66 9.71
C LEU A 323 29.05 42.66 10.06
N SER A 324 29.39 41.43 10.50
CA SER A 324 28.67 40.61 11.52
C SER A 324 27.26 40.02 11.18
N VAL A 325 26.92 38.73 11.44
CA VAL A 325 27.60 37.58 12.10
C VAL A 325 27.01 36.22 11.61
N CYS A 326 27.76 35.14 11.86
CA CYS A 326 27.60 33.70 11.55
C CYS A 326 26.21 33.04 11.85
N SER A 327 25.88 31.81 11.41
CA SER A 327 26.72 30.65 11.02
C SER A 327 26.03 29.61 10.11
N ASP A 328 26.83 28.91 9.29
CA ASP A 328 26.93 27.45 9.00
C ASP A 328 25.71 26.50 9.23
N ASN A 329 25.47 25.44 8.45
CA ASN A 329 26.44 24.60 7.72
C ASN A 329 25.83 23.72 6.59
N SER A 330 26.63 23.46 5.55
CA SER A 330 26.66 22.34 4.55
C SER A 330 25.44 21.41 4.30
N TYR A 331 25.04 21.23 3.01
CA TYR A 331 25.26 20.01 2.19
C TYR A 331 24.59 20.08 0.78
N ASP A 332 25.38 19.84 -0.28
CA ASP A 332 25.19 18.87 -1.40
C ASP A 332 23.79 18.49 -1.99
N THR A 333 23.55 18.24 -3.29
CA THR A 333 24.30 18.29 -4.60
C THR A 333 23.29 18.18 -5.79
N TYR A 334 23.77 18.30 -7.05
CA TYR A 334 23.21 17.87 -8.36
C TYR A 334 22.16 18.77 -9.06
N ALA A 335 22.06 18.83 -10.41
CA ALA A 335 23.02 18.73 -11.55
C ALA A 335 22.22 18.91 -12.87
N ASP A 336 22.88 19.33 -13.97
CA ASP A 336 22.81 18.61 -15.27
C ASP A 336 23.59 19.34 -16.40
N SER A 337 24.23 18.55 -17.27
CA SER A 337 24.76 19.01 -18.57
C SER A 337 24.86 17.84 -19.54
N ALA A 338 24.28 17.97 -20.74
CA ALA A 338 24.22 16.91 -21.75
C ALA A 338 25.18 17.14 -22.92
N THR A 339 25.72 16.05 -23.50
CA THR A 339 26.41 16.07 -24.79
C THR A 339 26.08 14.82 -25.65
N ALA A 340 26.18 15.00 -26.97
CA ALA A 340 25.51 14.24 -28.04
C ALA A 340 26.07 12.82 -28.39
N PRO A 341 25.31 12.02 -29.18
CA PRO A 341 25.68 10.64 -29.56
C PRO A 341 26.44 10.51 -30.89
N VAL A 342 27.02 9.33 -31.13
CA VAL A 342 27.62 8.93 -32.42
C VAL A 342 27.09 7.56 -32.87
N ALA A 343 26.70 7.47 -34.14
CA ALA A 343 26.42 6.26 -34.92
C ALA A 343 27.54 6.12 -36.00
N PRO A 344 27.71 5.01 -36.80
CA PRO A 344 26.67 4.05 -37.19
C PRO A 344 27.10 2.57 -37.41
N ARG A 345 26.10 1.69 -37.64
CA ARG A 345 26.00 0.85 -38.87
C ARG A 345 24.66 0.10 -38.90
N GLY A 346 23.87 0.34 -39.94
CA GLY A 346 22.58 -0.33 -40.15
C GLY A 346 22.70 -1.56 -41.06
N SER A 347 21.92 -2.59 -40.76
CA SER A 347 21.61 -3.69 -41.67
C SER A 347 20.52 -3.26 -42.66
N GLY A 348 20.76 -3.42 -43.96
CA GLY A 348 19.77 -3.10 -45.00
C GLY A 348 18.65 -4.14 -45.09
N SER A 349 17.40 -3.66 -45.14
CA SER A 349 16.20 -4.49 -45.35
C SER A 349 15.92 -4.74 -46.83
N ARG A 350 15.36 -5.90 -47.18
CA ARG A 350 14.40 -5.99 -48.30
C ARG A 350 13.41 -7.14 -48.13
N ALA A 351 12.15 -6.86 -48.46
CA ALA A 351 11.01 -7.77 -48.33
C ALA A 351 10.60 -8.44 -49.68
N LYS A 352 9.56 -9.27 -49.61
CA LYS A 352 8.95 -10.16 -50.65
C LYS A 352 9.67 -11.53 -50.72
N THR A 353 8.97 -12.66 -50.88
CA THR A 353 7.75 -12.87 -51.69
C THR A 353 6.81 -13.95 -51.11
N LEU A 354 5.55 -13.90 -51.53
CA LEU A 354 4.52 -14.92 -51.35
C LEU A 354 4.76 -16.12 -52.30
N THR A 355 4.67 -17.38 -51.82
CA THR A 355 4.34 -18.55 -52.68
C THR A 355 3.73 -19.69 -51.86
N ASP A 356 2.60 -20.19 -52.35
CA ASP A 356 1.92 -21.43 -51.94
C ASP A 356 2.55 -22.66 -52.63
N ARG A 357 2.68 -23.79 -51.92
CA ARG A 357 2.50 -25.15 -52.47
C ARG A 357 2.60 -26.29 -51.43
N SER A 358 1.47 -26.98 -51.25
CA SER A 358 1.30 -28.45 -51.28
C SER A 358 2.48 -29.40 -50.89
N GLY A 359 2.27 -30.14 -49.80
CA GLY A 359 2.15 -31.61 -49.85
C GLY A 359 3.37 -32.50 -49.56
N ARG A 360 3.34 -33.18 -48.41
CA ARG A 360 3.13 -34.64 -48.32
C ARG A 360 2.73 -35.06 -46.90
#